data_AF-A0A357TKN7-F1
#
_entry.id   AF-A0A357TKN7-F1
#
_cell.length_a   1.000
_cell.length_b   1.000
_cell.length_c   1.000
_cell.angle_alpha   90.00
_cell.angle_beta   90.00
_cell.angle_gamma   90.00
#
_symmetry.space_group_name_H-M   'P 1'
#
loop_
_entity.id
_entity.type
_entity.pdbx_description
1 polymer ?
#
loop_
_entity_poly.entity_id
_entity_poly.type
_entity_poly.pdbx_seq_one_letter_code
_entity_poly.pdbx_strand_id
1 'polypeptide(L)'
;MPDNKKEQEREELHRAIWAIADDLRGSVDGWDFKSYVLGIMFYRYISENLTNYINADEIAAGNADFDYAKLSDEEAEQAREDLVQTKGFFILPSELFVNVRARAPQDDNLNMTMEAVFRHIEDSAKGT
;
A
#
# COMPACT_ATOMS: atom_id res chain seq x y z
N MET A 1 -0.03 41.11 -13.78
CA MET A 1 0.43 40.37 -12.59
C MET A 1 0.44 38.91 -12.97
N PRO A 2 1.57 38.18 -12.83
CA PRO A 2 1.57 36.75 -13.11
C PRO A 2 0.66 36.03 -12.12
N ASP A 3 -0.10 35.06 -12.63
CA ASP A 3 -1.08 34.27 -11.88
C ASP A 3 -0.36 33.30 -10.94
N ASN A 4 0.06 33.81 -9.77
CA ASN A 4 0.78 33.07 -8.73
C ASN A 4 -0.10 32.10 -7.93
N LYS A 5 -1.38 31.95 -8.32
CA LYS A 5 -2.37 31.19 -7.58
C LYS A 5 -2.02 29.70 -7.50
N LYS A 6 -1.52 29.12 -8.60
CA LYS A 6 -1.05 27.71 -8.61
C LYS A 6 0.15 27.48 -7.69
N GLU A 7 1.04 28.47 -7.59
CA GLU A 7 2.22 28.35 -6.74
C GLU A 7 1.85 28.49 -5.27
N GLN A 8 0.92 29.39 -4.94
CA GLN A 8 0.34 29.52 -3.60
C GLN A 8 -0.44 28.27 -3.16
N GLU A 9 -1.28 27.70 -4.02
CA GLU A 9 -2.00 26.45 -3.74
C GLU A 9 -1.05 25.27 -3.49
N ARG A 10 0.05 25.19 -4.26
CA ARG A 10 1.11 24.18 -4.05
C ARG A 10 1.84 24.40 -2.72
N GLU A 11 2.17 25.63 -2.38
CA GLU A 11 2.81 25.96 -1.10
C GLU A 11 1.90 25.68 0.11
N GLU A 12 0.60 25.96 0.00
CA GLU A 12 -0.39 25.61 1.03
C GLU A 12 -0.52 24.11 1.20
N LEU A 13 -0.60 23.35 0.10
CA LEU A 13 -0.61 21.89 0.13
C LEU A 13 0.66 21.33 0.78
N HIS A 14 1.84 21.83 0.37
CA HIS A 14 3.11 21.41 0.96
C HIS A 14 3.17 21.72 2.46
N ARG A 15 2.71 22.89 2.89
CA ARG A 15 2.63 23.26 4.32
C ARG A 15 1.69 22.35 5.09
N ALA A 16 0.51 22.04 4.55
CA ALA A 16 -0.44 21.16 5.20
C ALA A 16 0.13 19.73 5.37
N ILE A 17 0.77 19.19 4.34
CA ILE A 17 1.43 17.87 4.40
C ILE A 17 2.56 17.89 5.44
N TRP A 18 3.39 18.95 5.44
CA TRP A 18 4.46 19.09 6.42
C TRP A 18 3.95 19.22 7.86
N ALA A 19 2.88 19.98 8.08
CA ALA A 19 2.28 20.13 9.39
C ALA A 19 1.71 18.81 9.92
N ILE A 20 1.03 18.04 9.06
CA ILE A 20 0.53 16.70 9.39
C ILE A 20 1.70 15.76 9.72
N ALA A 21 2.79 15.83 8.94
CA ALA A 21 3.97 15.01 9.19
C ALA A 21 4.67 15.36 10.51
N ASP A 22 4.76 16.64 10.86
CA ASP A 22 5.38 17.10 12.11
C ASP A 22 4.55 16.69 13.34
N ASP A 23 3.22 16.76 13.24
CA ASP A 23 2.28 16.27 14.26
C ASP A 23 2.36 14.75 14.46
N LEU A 24 2.44 13.99 13.36
CA LEU A 24 2.59 12.52 13.37
C LEU A 24 3.95 12.05 13.88
N ARG A 25 5.03 12.84 13.66
CA ARG A 25 6.38 12.46 14.08
C ARG A 25 6.51 12.40 15.60
N GLY A 26 5.80 13.26 16.34
CA GLY A 26 5.91 13.32 17.80
C GLY A 26 7.38 13.42 18.26
N SER A 27 7.82 12.45 19.07
CA SER A 27 9.20 12.36 19.59
C SER A 27 10.17 11.52 18.73
N VAL A 28 9.75 11.06 17.55
CA VAL A 28 10.57 10.20 16.67
C VAL A 28 11.61 11.03 15.92
N ASP A 29 12.84 10.53 15.77
CA ASP A 29 13.87 11.22 15.01
C ASP A 29 13.48 11.39 13.53
N GLY A 30 13.93 12.49 12.92
CA GLY A 30 13.57 12.81 11.53
C GLY A 30 14.05 11.77 10.51
N TRP A 31 15.14 11.07 10.81
CA TRP A 31 15.65 10.00 9.95
C TRP A 31 14.78 8.74 10.04
N ASP A 32 14.40 8.32 11.24
CA ASP A 32 13.50 7.18 11.46
C ASP A 32 12.12 7.45 10.86
N PHE A 33 11.56 8.64 11.10
CA PHE A 33 10.27 9.04 10.54
C PHE A 33 10.23 8.94 9.01
N LYS A 34 11.32 9.35 8.34
CA LYS A 34 11.44 9.22 6.88
C LYS A 34 11.35 7.77 6.43
N SER A 35 12.06 6.87 7.10
CA SER A 35 12.03 5.43 6.78
C SER A 35 10.65 4.83 6.99
N TYR A 36 9.96 5.19 8.08
CA TYR A 36 8.58 4.76 8.33
C TYR A 36 7.62 5.25 7.25
N VAL A 37 7.61 6.56 6.97
CA VAL A 37 6.68 7.15 6.00
C VAL A 37 6.94 6.60 4.59
N LEU A 38 8.20 6.46 4.17
CA LEU A 38 8.53 5.87 2.87
C LEU A 38 8.12 4.41 2.78
N GLY A 39 8.32 3.61 3.83
CA GLY A 39 7.89 2.22 3.87
C GLY A 39 6.38 2.07 3.70
N ILE A 40 5.60 2.89 4.42
CA ILE A 40 4.13 2.87 4.30
C ILE A 40 3.64 3.35 2.94
N MET A 41 4.24 4.41 2.40
CA MET A 41 3.88 4.88 1.05
C MET A 41 4.21 3.85 -0.02
N PHE A 42 5.35 3.17 0.10
CA PHE A 42 5.74 2.09 -0.79
C PHE A 42 4.75 0.94 -0.71
N TYR A 43 4.45 0.47 0.51
CA TYR A 43 3.46 -0.60 0.75
C TYR A 43 2.08 -0.28 0.16
N ARG A 44 1.60 0.95 0.36
CA ARG A 44 0.37 1.44 -0.26
C ARG A 44 0.45 1.36 -1.79
N TYR A 45 1.53 1.88 -2.37
CA TYR A 45 1.72 1.90 -3.81
C TYR A 45 1.72 0.49 -4.42
N ILE A 46 2.47 -0.46 -3.87
CA ILE A 46 2.52 -1.83 -4.39
C ILE A 46 1.18 -2.57 -4.21
N SER A 47 0.47 -2.32 -3.11
CA SER A 47 -0.88 -2.89 -2.87
C SER A 47 -1.88 -2.41 -3.92
N GLU A 48 -1.94 -1.09 -4.14
CA GLU A 48 -2.83 -0.50 -5.14
C GLU A 48 -2.43 -0.92 -6.55
N ASN A 49 -1.13 -0.98 -6.86
CA ASN A 49 -0.64 -1.42 -8.18
C ASN A 49 -1.01 -2.87 -8.49
N LEU A 50 -0.81 -3.79 -7.53
CA LEU A 50 -1.15 -5.20 -7.69
C LEU A 50 -2.65 -5.38 -7.88
N THR A 51 -3.46 -4.77 -7.00
CA THR A 51 -4.93 -4.84 -7.07
C THR A 51 -5.45 -4.33 -8.41
N ASN A 52 -4.97 -3.15 -8.85
CA ASN A 52 -5.39 -2.57 -10.12
C ASN A 52 -4.97 -3.42 -11.33
N TYR A 53 -3.80 -4.05 -11.26
CA TYR A 53 -3.32 -4.93 -12.30
C TYR A 53 -4.21 -6.17 -12.45
N ILE A 54 -4.48 -6.88 -11.36
CA ILE A 54 -5.32 -8.09 -11.37
C ILE A 54 -6.75 -7.74 -11.79
N ASN A 55 -7.33 -6.68 -11.22
CA ASN A 55 -8.67 -6.25 -11.57
C ASN A 55 -8.79 -5.88 -13.06
N ALA A 56 -7.78 -5.21 -13.63
CA ALA A 56 -7.80 -4.87 -15.05
C ALA A 56 -7.79 -6.11 -15.95
N ASP A 57 -6.97 -7.12 -15.63
CA ASP A 57 -6.89 -8.37 -16.39
C ASP A 57 -8.22 -9.17 -16.30
N GLU A 58 -8.81 -9.28 -15.12
CA GLU A 58 -10.09 -9.97 -14.89
C GLU A 58 -11.27 -9.26 -15.57
N ILE A 59 -11.33 -7.91 -15.48
CA ILE A 59 -12.34 -7.12 -16.17
C ILE A 59 -12.20 -7.29 -17.69
N ALA A 60 -10.97 -7.32 -18.22
CA ALA A 60 -10.73 -7.56 -19.65
C ALA A 60 -11.13 -8.99 -20.07
N ALA A 61 -11.05 -9.97 -19.16
CA ALA A 61 -11.52 -11.35 -19.37
C ALA A 61 -13.05 -11.50 -19.28
N GLY A 62 -13.78 -10.43 -18.90
CA GLY A 62 -15.25 -10.40 -18.84
C GLY A 62 -15.85 -10.36 -17.44
N ASN A 63 -15.02 -10.38 -16.39
CA ASN A 63 -15.46 -10.33 -15.00
C ASN A 63 -15.54 -8.87 -14.52
N ALA A 64 -16.55 -8.13 -15.00
CA ALA A 64 -16.66 -6.68 -14.79
C ALA A 64 -16.74 -6.22 -13.32
N ASP A 65 -17.25 -7.07 -12.43
CA ASP A 65 -17.42 -6.77 -11.01
C ASP A 65 -16.30 -7.38 -10.13
N PHE A 66 -15.24 -7.91 -10.75
CA PHE A 66 -14.13 -8.52 -10.00
C PHE A 66 -13.38 -7.49 -9.16
N ASP A 67 -13.05 -7.89 -7.92
CA ASP A 67 -12.27 -7.08 -7.00
C ASP A 67 -11.35 -7.97 -6.17
N TYR A 68 -10.07 -7.96 -6.51
CA TYR A 68 -9.03 -8.73 -5.81
C TYR A 68 -9.01 -8.45 -4.31
N ALA A 69 -9.34 -7.23 -3.87
CA ALA A 69 -9.36 -6.88 -2.45
C ALA A 69 -10.49 -7.56 -1.67
N LYS A 70 -11.48 -8.15 -2.35
CA LYS A 70 -12.59 -8.90 -1.73
C LYS A 70 -12.44 -10.41 -1.82
N LEU A 71 -11.41 -10.89 -2.51
CA LEU A 71 -11.16 -12.32 -2.67
C LEU A 71 -10.69 -12.92 -1.34
N SER A 72 -10.91 -14.23 -1.15
CA SER A 72 -10.28 -14.94 -0.02
C SER A 72 -8.80 -15.15 -0.27
N ASP A 73 -8.02 -15.26 0.82
CA ASP A 73 -6.58 -15.51 0.73
C ASP A 73 -6.31 -16.88 0.07
N GLU A 74 -7.17 -17.87 0.33
CA GLU A 74 -7.07 -19.21 -0.24
C GLU A 74 -7.27 -19.24 -1.76
N GLU A 75 -8.19 -18.41 -2.28
CA GLU A 75 -8.40 -18.26 -3.71
C GLU A 75 -7.24 -17.48 -4.36
N ALA A 76 -6.76 -16.43 -3.70
CA ALA A 76 -5.65 -15.62 -4.20
C ALA A 76 -4.33 -16.39 -4.30
N GLU A 77 -4.08 -17.33 -3.38
CA GLU A 77 -2.86 -18.15 -3.36
C GLU A 77 -2.66 -18.95 -4.66
N GLN A 78 -3.75 -19.27 -5.38
CA GLN A 78 -3.69 -19.96 -6.67
C GLN A 78 -2.98 -19.14 -7.74
N ALA A 79 -2.99 -17.80 -7.63
CA ALA A 79 -2.34 -16.89 -8.56
C ALA A 79 -0.92 -16.50 -8.13
N ARG A 80 -0.41 -17.03 -6.99
CA ARG A 80 0.86 -16.59 -6.41
C ARG A 80 2.03 -16.78 -7.37
N GLU A 81 2.17 -17.98 -7.96
CA GLU A 81 3.32 -18.28 -8.83
C GLU A 81 3.36 -17.35 -10.06
N ASP A 82 2.22 -17.17 -10.72
CA ASP A 82 2.10 -16.31 -11.91
C ASP A 82 2.36 -14.83 -11.59
N LEU A 83 1.86 -14.35 -10.44
CA LEU A 83 2.05 -12.97 -10.00
C LEU A 83 3.49 -12.71 -9.54
N VAL A 84 4.13 -13.66 -8.85
CA VAL A 84 5.55 -13.55 -8.51
C VAL A 84 6.41 -13.53 -9.78
N GLN A 85 6.11 -14.35 -10.79
CA GLN A 85 6.85 -14.31 -12.05
C GLN A 85 6.65 -13.00 -12.83
N THR A 86 5.44 -12.43 -12.80
CA THR A 86 5.09 -11.25 -13.60
C THR A 86 5.45 -9.93 -12.92
N LYS A 87 5.27 -9.84 -11.59
CA LYS A 87 5.45 -8.62 -10.79
C LYS A 87 6.66 -8.66 -9.87
N GLY A 88 7.21 -9.84 -9.61
CA GLY A 88 8.34 -10.03 -8.69
C GLY A 88 7.95 -10.03 -7.21
N PHE A 89 6.66 -10.01 -6.87
CA PHE A 89 6.15 -10.09 -5.50
C PHE A 89 4.67 -10.50 -5.51
N PHE A 90 4.16 -10.88 -4.34
CA PHE A 90 2.76 -11.22 -4.12
C PHE A 90 2.27 -10.63 -2.79
N ILE A 91 0.99 -10.25 -2.74
CA ILE A 91 0.33 -9.72 -1.54
C ILE A 91 -1.04 -10.37 -1.47
N LEU A 92 -1.35 -11.01 -0.35
CA LEU A 92 -2.66 -11.59 -0.10
C LEU A 92 -3.74 -10.50 0.01
N PRO A 93 -5.00 -10.77 -0.37
CA PRO A 93 -6.11 -9.84 -0.18
C PRO A 93 -6.17 -9.30 1.25
N SER A 94 -6.05 -10.17 2.26
CA SER A 94 -6.05 -9.74 3.66
C SER A 94 -4.90 -8.79 4.01
N GLU A 95 -3.80 -8.84 3.26
CA GLU A 95 -2.58 -8.06 3.47
C GLU A 95 -2.50 -6.82 2.60
N LEU A 96 -3.51 -6.52 1.79
CA LEU A 96 -3.56 -5.28 1.03
C LEU A 96 -3.72 -4.08 1.96
N PHE A 97 -3.09 -2.97 1.58
CA PHE A 97 -3.16 -1.71 2.35
C PHE A 97 -4.60 -1.31 2.71
N VAL A 98 -5.54 -1.46 1.78
CA VAL A 98 -6.95 -1.10 2.02
C VAL A 98 -7.59 -1.96 3.13
N ASN A 99 -7.26 -3.24 3.18
CA ASN A 99 -7.82 -4.21 4.13
C ASN A 99 -7.14 -4.13 5.50
N VAL A 100 -5.81 -3.96 5.52
CA VAL A 100 -5.07 -3.67 6.76
C VAL A 100 -5.55 -2.35 7.36
N ARG A 101 -5.67 -1.28 6.56
CA ARG A 101 -6.19 0.02 7.02
C ARG A 101 -7.61 -0.10 7.58
N ALA A 102 -8.48 -0.89 6.95
CA ALA A 102 -9.85 -1.06 7.40
C ALA A 102 -9.94 -1.72 8.79
N ARG A 103 -9.04 -2.67 9.09
CA ARG A 103 -8.96 -3.39 10.37
C ARG A 103 -8.09 -2.70 11.42
N ALA A 104 -7.20 -1.79 11.01
CA ALA A 104 -6.25 -1.11 11.89
C ALA A 104 -6.87 -0.49 13.15
N PRO A 105 -8.07 0.13 13.14
CA PRO A 105 -8.65 0.70 14.37
C PRO A 105 -9.09 -0.36 15.41
N GLN A 106 -9.19 -1.63 15.02
CA GLN A 106 -9.55 -2.76 15.90
C GLN A 106 -8.39 -3.73 16.13
N ASP A 107 -7.22 -3.47 15.56
CA ASP A 107 -6.04 -4.34 15.68
C ASP A 107 -5.09 -3.81 16.75
N ASP A 108 -5.21 -4.34 17.96
CA ASP A 108 -4.33 -4.00 19.09
C ASP A 108 -2.85 -4.36 18.82
N ASN A 109 -2.57 -5.22 17.83
CA ASN A 109 -1.24 -5.68 17.47
C ASN A 109 -0.84 -5.26 16.04
N LEU A 110 -1.35 -4.12 15.56
CA LEU A 110 -1.10 -3.62 14.20
C LEU A 110 0.38 -3.65 13.81
N ASN A 111 1.30 -3.33 14.73
CA ASN A 111 2.74 -3.38 14.46
C ASN A 111 3.22 -4.79 14.07
N MET A 112 2.72 -5.84 14.74
CA MET A 112 3.06 -7.23 14.41
C MET A 112 2.41 -7.65 13.09
N THR A 113 1.16 -7.22 12.84
CA THR A 113 0.47 -7.45 11.57
C THR A 113 1.27 -6.86 10.41
N MET A 114 1.73 -5.62 10.54
CA MET A 114 2.52 -4.95 9.50
C MET A 114 3.90 -5.58 9.30
N GLU A 115 4.56 -6.00 10.38
CA GLU A 115 5.83 -6.74 10.27
C GLU A 115 5.64 -8.05 9.49
N ALA A 116 4.56 -8.80 9.78
CA ALA A 116 4.23 -10.03 9.07
C ALA A 116 3.99 -9.78 7.58
N VAL A 117 3.18 -8.77 7.24
CA VAL A 117 2.90 -8.37 5.85
C VAL A 117 4.20 -8.04 5.11
N PHE A 118 5.09 -7.25 5.70
CA PHE A 118 6.37 -6.92 5.06
C PHE A 118 7.26 -8.15 4.85
N ARG A 119 7.29 -9.06 5.84
CA ARG A 119 8.03 -10.32 5.72
C ARG A 119 7.47 -11.19 4.60
N HIS A 120 6.15 -11.31 4.48
CA HIS A 120 5.52 -12.09 3.41
C HIS A 120 5.80 -11.49 2.02
N ILE A 121 5.76 -10.17 1.90
CA ILE A 121 6.15 -9.47 0.66
C ILE A 121 7.61 -9.76 0.31
N GLU A 122 8.53 -9.62 1.27
CA GLU A 122 9.95 -9.92 1.06
C GLU A 122 10.19 -11.38 0.68
N ASP A 123 9.51 -12.32 1.34
CA ASP A 123 9.65 -13.75 1.08
C ASP A 123 9.06 -14.15 -0.28
N SER A 124 7.98 -13.49 -0.72
CA SER A 124 7.44 -13.67 -2.07
C SER A 124 8.40 -13.18 -3.16
N ALA A 125 9.19 -12.14 -2.87
CA ALA A 125 10.08 -11.51 -3.84
C ALA A 125 11.45 -12.17 -3.97
N LYS A 126 11.84 -13.00 -2.99
CA LYS A 126 13.18 -13.63 -2.98
C LYS A 126 13.41 -14.59 -4.15
N GLY A 127 12.36 -15.15 -4.75
CA GLY A 127 12.48 -16.16 -5.80
C GLY A 127 13.17 -17.43 -5.28
N THR A 128 12.73 -18.60 -5.72
CA THR A 128 13.47 -19.85 -5.46
C THR A 128 14.71 -19.95 -6.35
#